data_AF-A0A151ULF9-F1
#
_entry.id   AF-A0A151ULF9-F1
#
_cell.length_a   1.000
_cell.length_b   1.000
_cell.length_c   1.000
_cell.angle_alpha   90.00
_cell.angle_beta   90.00
_cell.angle_gamma   90.00
#
_symmetry.space_group_name_H-M   'P 1'
#
loop_
_entity.id
_entity.type
_entity.pdbx_description
1 polymer ?
#
loop_
_entity_poly.entity_id
_entity_poly.type
_entity_poly.pdbx_seq_one_letter_code
_entity_poly.pdbx_strand_id
1 'polypeptide(L)'
;MMQQPQAKYRHDYRVPEYTITDIHLDFDLKAENTTVTAVSTVVRQGRSGVPLLLNGEDLHLLSLRVDDQEWTHYHLDTPGLVIEKLPAIFTLTIKTLIHPANNAALEGLYLSGSALCTQCEAEGFRYITFYLDRPDVLARFTTRILADKKRYPFLLSNGNRIAYGETGDGRHWVIWEDPFPKPCYLFALVAGDFDVLCDSFTTRSGREVALELFVDRGNLERADWAMASLKRAMRWDETRFSLEYDLDIYMVVAVDLFNMGAMENKGLNVFNAKYVLARAKTATDVDYLNIERVIGHEYFHNWTGNRITCRDWFQLSLKEGLTVFRDQEFSSDIGSRAINRINNVRVMRSAQFAEDASPMAHPVRPDKIIEINNFYTLTVYEKGAEVIRMLHTLLGEEKFQVGMRRYVSCHDGSAATCEDFVVAMEEAGDIDLTLFRRWYSQSGTPLVTVRDDYNAELGQYTLHVAQMTPPTPDQQEKQALHIPLDIQLHDNHGQVIPLQQSGALVNSVLNVTDSVQTFIFDHVPSLPIPSLLREFSAPVKLDYPYSDQQLITLMRFATSDFSRWDAAQNLLSIYIRLNVARYQ
;
A
#
# COMPACT_ATOMS: atom_id res chain seq x y z
N MET A 1 32.22 11.64 -13.77
CA MET A 1 31.76 10.28 -13.40
C MET A 1 30.55 10.48 -12.51
N MET A 2 29.34 10.10 -12.95
CA MET A 2 28.18 10.09 -12.05
C MET A 2 28.47 9.06 -10.95
N GLN A 3 28.49 9.51 -9.70
CA GLN A 3 28.65 8.65 -8.55
C GLN A 3 27.41 7.75 -8.49
N GLN A 4 27.59 6.43 -8.44
CA GLN A 4 26.44 5.52 -8.37
C GLN A 4 25.68 5.77 -7.06
N PRO A 5 24.33 5.73 -7.07
CA PRO A 5 23.54 5.88 -5.85
C PRO A 5 23.96 4.84 -4.81
N GLN A 6 24.20 5.31 -3.58
CA GLN A 6 24.60 4.45 -2.48
C GLN A 6 23.39 3.77 -1.85
N ALA A 7 23.58 2.54 -1.38
CA ALA A 7 22.53 1.84 -0.65
C ALA A 7 22.25 2.51 0.70
N LYS A 8 20.98 2.77 0.96
CA LYS A 8 20.43 3.12 2.28
C LYS A 8 20.08 1.82 3.02
N TYR A 9 20.33 1.78 4.33
CA TYR A 9 20.02 0.62 5.17
C TYR A 9 18.99 0.96 6.24
N ARG A 10 18.09 0.02 6.51
CA ARG A 10 17.01 0.21 7.49
C ARG A 10 17.52 0.48 8.91
N HIS A 11 18.62 -0.16 9.31
CA HIS A 11 19.20 -0.01 10.65
C HIS A 11 19.88 1.36 10.88
N ASP A 12 20.12 2.12 9.81
CA ASP A 12 20.71 3.46 9.86
C ASP A 12 19.68 4.55 10.12
N TYR A 13 18.38 4.21 10.24
CA TYR A 13 17.35 5.18 10.55
C TYR A 13 17.73 6.04 11.77
N ARG A 14 17.60 7.35 11.59
CA ARG A 14 17.72 8.38 12.63
C ARG A 14 16.57 9.35 12.47
N VAL A 15 16.02 9.79 13.60
CA VAL A 15 15.10 10.93 13.63
C VAL A 15 15.77 12.16 13.01
N PRO A 16 15.03 13.00 12.27
CA PRO A 16 15.63 14.12 11.56
C PRO A 16 16.10 15.21 12.54
N GLU A 17 17.23 15.85 12.25
CA GLU A 17 17.81 16.92 13.08
C GLU A 17 16.94 18.20 13.07
N TYR A 18 16.11 18.35 12.04
CA TYR A 18 15.14 19.43 11.87
C TYR A 18 13.80 18.84 11.44
N THR A 19 12.71 19.54 11.75
CA THR A 19 11.38 19.25 11.21
C THR A 19 10.78 20.51 10.60
N ILE A 20 9.79 20.33 9.74
CA ILE A 20 8.98 21.41 9.16
C ILE A 20 7.56 21.21 9.64
N THR A 21 6.98 22.26 10.22
CA THR A 21 5.65 22.20 10.86
C THR A 21 4.56 22.76 9.96
N ASP A 22 4.90 23.76 9.15
CA ASP A 22 4.03 24.45 8.22
C ASP A 22 4.82 24.79 6.96
N ILE A 23 4.17 24.70 5.79
CA ILE A 23 4.71 25.16 4.53
C ILE A 23 3.64 25.91 3.73
N HIS A 24 3.99 27.12 3.28
CA HIS A 24 3.22 27.87 2.30
C HIS A 24 3.93 27.82 0.95
N LEU A 25 3.25 27.26 -0.05
CA LEU A 25 3.74 27.15 -1.42
C LEU A 25 3.03 28.17 -2.31
N ASP A 26 3.80 28.85 -3.16
CA ASP A 26 3.27 29.71 -4.23
C ASP A 26 3.86 29.28 -5.58
N PHE A 27 2.99 28.78 -6.45
CA PHE A 27 3.31 28.36 -7.80
C PHE A 27 2.87 29.42 -8.82
N ASP A 28 3.83 30.07 -9.48
CA ASP A 28 3.61 30.78 -10.74
C ASP A 28 3.77 29.76 -11.89
N LEU A 29 2.65 29.16 -12.29
CA LEU A 29 2.62 28.03 -13.21
C LEU A 29 2.78 28.45 -14.67
N LYS A 30 3.81 27.90 -15.29
CA LYS A 30 4.04 27.88 -16.74
C LYS A 30 4.73 26.57 -17.08
N ALA A 31 4.24 25.86 -18.10
CA ALA A 31 4.82 24.58 -18.51
C ALA A 31 6.33 24.66 -18.79
N GLU A 32 6.78 25.76 -19.40
CA GLU A 32 8.20 25.96 -19.74
C GLU A 32 9.07 26.41 -18.56
N ASN A 33 8.51 27.13 -17.59
CA ASN A 33 9.26 27.80 -16.54
C ASN A 33 8.39 28.14 -15.33
N THR A 34 8.14 27.14 -14.48
CA THR A 34 7.38 27.35 -13.24
C THR A 34 8.29 27.86 -12.14
N THR A 35 7.88 28.94 -11.49
CA THR A 35 8.55 29.44 -10.29
C THR A 35 7.80 28.96 -9.05
N VAL A 36 8.52 28.38 -8.10
CA VAL A 36 7.99 27.90 -6.84
C VAL A 36 8.60 28.74 -5.71
N THR A 37 7.76 29.32 -4.86
CA THR A 37 8.19 29.93 -3.60
C THR A 37 7.70 29.07 -2.45
N ALA A 38 8.61 28.53 -1.65
CA ALA A 38 8.31 27.70 -0.49
C ALA A 38 8.71 28.44 0.78
N VAL A 39 7.75 28.75 1.64
CA VAL A 39 7.94 29.38 2.94
C VAL A 39 7.65 28.35 4.03
N SER A 40 8.69 27.85 4.68
CA SER A 40 8.61 26.77 5.67
C SER A 40 8.90 27.26 7.08
N THR A 41 8.10 26.84 8.06
CA THR A 41 8.39 27.02 9.49
C THR A 41 9.23 25.83 9.98
N VAL A 42 10.52 26.06 10.19
CA VAL A 42 11.51 25.03 10.52
C VAL A 42 11.83 25.05 12.01
N VAL A 43 11.87 23.86 12.63
CA VAL A 43 12.22 23.68 14.03
C VAL A 43 13.36 22.67 14.14
N ARG A 44 14.46 23.05 14.79
CA ARG A 44 15.56 22.13 15.12
C ARG A 44 15.14 21.19 16.26
N GLN A 45 15.23 19.89 16.01
CA GLN A 45 14.98 18.83 16.98
C GLN A 45 16.28 18.28 17.58
N GLY A 46 17.37 18.36 16.80
CA GLY A 46 18.64 17.79 17.13
C GLY A 46 19.64 18.78 17.74
N ARG A 47 20.93 18.53 17.50
CA ARG A 47 22.01 19.25 18.17
C ARG A 47 22.23 20.65 17.58
N SER A 48 22.58 21.61 18.43
CA SER A 48 22.99 22.93 17.96
C SER A 48 24.24 22.83 17.08
N GLY A 49 24.30 23.61 16.00
CA GLY A 49 25.43 23.67 15.09
C GLY A 49 25.43 22.62 13.97
N VAL A 50 24.44 21.72 13.92
CA VAL A 50 24.25 20.80 12.80
C VAL A 50 23.59 21.55 11.62
N PRO A 51 24.07 21.40 10.38
CA PRO A 51 23.45 22.02 9.21
C PRO A 51 22.07 21.42 8.92
N LEU A 52 21.19 22.21 8.31
CA LEU A 52 19.96 21.70 7.69
C LEU A 52 20.31 21.15 6.31
N LEU A 53 19.96 19.89 6.08
CA LEU A 53 20.15 19.19 4.80
C LEU A 53 18.80 19.06 4.11
N LEU A 54 18.64 19.71 2.97
CA LEU A 54 17.43 19.61 2.15
C LEU A 54 17.73 18.87 0.87
N ASN A 55 16.84 17.95 0.49
CA ASN A 55 16.88 17.26 -0.79
C ASN A 55 16.43 18.20 -1.90
N GLY A 56 17.07 18.15 -3.06
CA GLY A 56 16.65 18.89 -4.24
C GLY A 56 17.34 18.38 -5.50
N GLU A 57 16.57 18.07 -6.52
CA GLU A 57 17.05 17.47 -7.77
C GLU A 57 16.54 18.28 -8.97
N ASP A 58 17.41 18.57 -9.94
CA ASP A 58 17.10 19.37 -11.13
C ASP A 58 16.42 20.73 -10.85
N LEU A 59 16.79 21.36 -9.73
CA LEU A 59 16.27 22.66 -9.30
C LEU A 59 17.25 23.80 -9.62
N HIS A 60 16.74 24.91 -10.16
CA HIS A 60 17.49 26.16 -10.20
C HIS A 60 17.10 27.06 -9.02
N LEU A 61 18.01 27.19 -8.04
CA LEU A 61 17.83 28.08 -6.88
C LEU A 61 17.91 29.55 -7.30
N LEU A 62 16.83 30.30 -7.08
CA LEU A 62 16.75 31.73 -7.38
C LEU A 62 17.06 32.60 -6.15
N SER A 63 16.58 32.22 -4.97
CA SER A 63 16.88 32.93 -3.73
C SER A 63 16.62 32.07 -2.50
N LEU A 64 17.35 32.35 -1.42
CA LEU A 64 17.19 31.72 -0.11
C LEU A 64 17.19 32.81 0.96
N ARG A 65 16.18 32.80 1.83
CA ARG A 65 16.08 33.71 2.99
C ARG A 65 15.79 32.95 4.28
N VAL A 66 16.34 33.43 5.37
CA VAL A 66 16.04 32.98 6.74
C VAL A 66 15.56 34.19 7.51
N ASP A 67 14.35 34.11 8.08
CA ASP A 67 13.68 35.21 8.80
C ASP A 67 13.71 36.53 7.99
N ASP A 68 13.29 36.44 6.72
CA ASP A 68 13.27 37.52 5.72
C ASP A 68 14.64 38.13 5.35
N GLN A 69 15.74 37.61 5.88
CA GLN A 69 17.09 38.04 5.54
C GLN A 69 17.70 37.14 4.47
N GLU A 70 18.34 37.74 3.46
CA GLU A 70 19.14 36.98 2.49
C GLU A 70 20.23 36.20 3.21
N TRP A 71 20.27 34.89 2.99
CA TRP A 71 21.19 34.02 3.69
C TRP A 71 22.37 33.66 2.80
N THR A 72 23.59 33.76 3.32
CA THR A 72 24.82 33.45 2.56
C THR A 72 25.56 32.23 3.09
N HIS A 73 25.13 31.66 4.22
CA HIS A 73 25.73 30.49 4.83
C HIS A 73 25.07 29.21 4.32
N TYR A 74 25.17 28.97 3.02
CA TYR A 74 24.71 27.75 2.37
C TYR A 74 25.61 27.35 1.21
N HIS A 75 25.55 26.09 0.82
CA HIS A 75 26.11 25.60 -0.43
C HIS A 75 25.22 24.51 -1.02
N LEU A 76 25.30 24.33 -2.34
CA LEU A 76 24.72 23.18 -3.01
C LEU A 76 25.70 22.00 -2.89
N ASP A 77 25.20 20.85 -2.46
CA ASP A 77 25.93 19.59 -2.40
C ASP A 77 25.07 18.52 -3.07
N THR A 78 25.61 17.39 -3.51
CA THR A 78 24.75 16.32 -4.06
C THR A 78 24.18 15.51 -2.90
N PRO A 79 22.84 15.33 -2.75
CA PRO A 79 21.75 15.63 -3.69
C PRO A 79 20.82 16.79 -3.25
N GLY A 80 21.35 17.93 -2.82
CA GLY A 80 20.53 19.12 -2.59
C GLY A 80 21.25 20.34 -2.00
N LEU A 81 20.73 20.84 -0.87
CA LEU A 81 21.08 22.13 -0.30
C LEU A 81 21.45 22.00 1.18
N VAL A 82 22.64 22.47 1.53
CA VAL A 82 23.18 22.47 2.90
C VAL A 82 23.15 23.89 3.44
N ILE A 83 22.43 24.12 4.54
CA ILE A 83 22.25 25.44 5.16
C ILE A 83 22.83 25.44 6.57
N GLU A 84 23.73 26.36 6.84
CA GLU A 84 24.49 26.46 8.09
C GLU A 84 24.09 27.67 8.94
N LYS A 85 24.54 27.66 10.21
CA LYS A 85 24.40 28.76 11.18
C LYS A 85 22.96 29.18 11.48
N LEU A 86 22.05 28.22 11.45
CA LEU A 86 20.61 28.45 11.60
C LEU A 86 20.17 28.68 13.06
N PRO A 87 19.17 29.56 13.30
CA PRO A 87 18.45 29.62 14.57
C PRO A 87 17.78 28.29 14.94
N ALA A 88 17.28 28.19 16.17
CA ALA A 88 16.55 26.99 16.62
C ALA A 88 15.18 26.85 15.94
N ILE A 89 14.50 27.98 15.73
CA ILE A 89 13.21 28.10 15.07
C ILE A 89 13.35 29.29 14.12
N PHE A 90 12.96 29.13 12.88
CA PHE A 90 13.08 30.17 11.85
C PHE A 90 12.12 29.93 10.70
N THR A 91 11.84 30.97 9.94
CA THR A 91 11.14 30.89 8.67
C THR A 91 12.14 30.79 7.53
N LEU A 92 12.07 29.71 6.77
CA LEU A 92 12.88 29.47 5.58
C LEU A 92 12.08 29.79 4.33
N THR A 93 12.54 30.75 3.53
CA THR A 93 11.95 31.05 2.22
C THR A 93 12.91 30.64 1.12
N ILE A 94 12.50 29.70 0.28
CA ILE A 94 13.24 29.23 -0.88
C ILE A 94 12.45 29.55 -2.14
N LYS A 95 13.11 30.11 -3.14
CA LYS A 95 12.54 30.33 -4.46
C LYS A 95 13.30 29.50 -5.49
N THR A 96 12.61 28.62 -6.19
CA THR A 96 13.17 27.74 -7.22
C THR A 96 12.50 27.95 -8.56
N LEU A 97 13.22 27.65 -9.64
CA LEU A 97 12.73 27.56 -11.00
C LEU A 97 12.82 26.10 -11.47
N ILE A 98 11.74 25.59 -12.05
CA ILE A 98 11.62 24.23 -12.60
C ILE A 98 11.00 24.26 -14.01
N HIS A 99 11.19 23.17 -14.76
CA HIS A 99 10.80 23.06 -16.18
C HIS A 99 9.87 21.85 -16.46
N PRO A 100 8.58 21.92 -16.08
CA PRO A 100 7.66 20.78 -16.20
C PRO A 100 7.53 20.17 -17.61
N ALA A 101 7.63 20.99 -18.67
CA ALA A 101 7.56 20.53 -20.05
C ALA A 101 8.74 19.61 -20.45
N ASN A 102 9.87 19.71 -19.75
CA ASN A 102 11.06 18.90 -20.00
C ASN A 102 11.12 17.64 -19.11
N ASN A 103 10.16 17.47 -18.19
CA ASN A 103 10.15 16.38 -17.24
C ASN A 103 9.53 15.12 -17.85
N ALA A 104 10.35 14.36 -18.59
CA ALA A 104 9.95 13.09 -19.19
C ALA A 104 9.95 11.91 -18.21
N ALA A 105 10.48 12.09 -16.99
CA ALA A 105 10.50 11.06 -15.96
C ALA A 105 9.13 10.86 -15.29
N LEU A 106 8.26 11.87 -15.36
CA LEU A 106 6.93 11.91 -14.72
C LEU A 106 6.99 11.78 -13.18
N GLU A 107 8.01 12.40 -12.58
CA GLU A 107 8.24 12.49 -11.13
C GLU A 107 8.45 13.96 -10.74
N GLY A 108 7.84 14.43 -9.65
CA GLY A 108 7.70 15.86 -9.36
C GLY A 108 6.55 16.50 -10.15
N LEU A 109 6.72 17.72 -10.64
CA LEU A 109 5.74 18.42 -11.49
C LEU A 109 6.06 18.22 -12.98
N TYR A 110 5.09 17.76 -13.75
CA TYR A 110 5.25 17.45 -15.17
C TYR A 110 3.98 17.71 -15.99
N LEU A 111 4.11 17.59 -17.31
CA LEU A 111 3.01 17.77 -18.27
C LEU A 111 2.41 16.41 -18.68
N SER A 112 1.10 16.22 -18.47
CA SER A 112 0.32 15.10 -19.01
C SER A 112 -0.67 15.63 -20.04
N GLY A 113 -0.35 15.46 -21.33
CA GLY A 113 -1.13 16.03 -22.41
C GLY A 113 -1.13 17.57 -22.34
N SER A 114 -2.28 18.16 -22.03
CA SER A 114 -2.40 19.62 -21.85
C SER A 114 -2.41 20.07 -20.38
N ALA A 115 -2.58 19.13 -19.45
CA ALA A 115 -2.63 19.38 -18.02
C ALA A 115 -1.24 19.30 -17.38
N LEU A 116 -1.01 20.09 -16.34
CA LEU A 116 0.10 19.91 -15.41
C LEU A 116 -0.39 19.09 -14.22
N CYS A 117 0.40 18.10 -13.80
CA CYS A 117 0.10 17.26 -12.66
C CYS A 117 1.38 16.82 -11.94
N THR A 118 1.23 16.28 -10.74
CA THR A 118 2.35 15.87 -9.90
C THR A 118 2.32 14.39 -9.53
N GLN A 119 3.49 13.79 -9.41
CA GLN A 119 3.71 12.52 -8.71
C GLN A 119 4.86 12.73 -7.71
N CYS A 120 4.58 12.62 -6.41
CA CYS A 120 5.56 12.91 -5.37
C CYS A 120 6.04 11.67 -4.60
N GLU A 121 5.34 10.53 -4.70
CA GLU A 121 5.81 9.29 -4.09
C GLU A 121 6.81 8.57 -5.01
N ALA A 122 7.95 8.07 -4.51
CA ALA A 122 8.44 8.14 -3.11
C ALA A 122 9.27 9.39 -2.79
N GLU A 123 10.02 9.90 -3.76
CA GLU A 123 11.01 10.95 -3.54
C GLU A 123 10.87 12.06 -4.59
N GLY A 124 9.63 12.33 -5.03
CA GLY A 124 9.33 13.23 -6.14
C GLY A 124 9.19 14.70 -5.75
N PHE A 125 8.93 15.01 -4.48
CA PHE A 125 8.73 16.41 -4.05
C PHE A 125 10.03 17.23 -4.12
N ARG A 126 11.20 16.59 -3.99
CA ARG A 126 12.51 17.23 -4.19
C ARG A 126 12.76 17.74 -5.62
N TYR A 127 11.98 17.32 -6.60
CA TYR A 127 12.01 17.87 -7.97
C TYR A 127 11.13 19.12 -8.13
N ILE A 128 10.49 19.58 -7.05
CA ILE A 128 9.64 20.78 -7.04
C ILE A 128 10.32 21.92 -6.29
N THR A 129 10.82 21.64 -5.07
CA THR A 129 11.55 22.60 -4.25
C THR A 129 12.50 21.89 -3.29
N PHE A 130 13.44 22.62 -2.70
CA PHE A 130 14.33 22.05 -1.69
C PHE A 130 13.55 21.78 -0.40
N TYR A 131 13.52 20.52 0.04
CA TYR A 131 12.69 20.10 1.16
C TYR A 131 13.30 18.95 1.98
N LEU A 132 12.78 18.72 3.19
CA LEU A 132 13.04 17.49 3.94
C LEU A 132 12.18 16.36 3.37
N ASP A 133 12.61 15.81 2.23
CA ASP A 133 11.83 14.85 1.43
C ASP A 133 11.92 13.43 1.99
N ARG A 134 11.33 13.25 3.17
CA ARG A 134 11.27 12.01 3.96
C ARG A 134 9.93 11.94 4.71
N PRO A 135 9.33 10.73 4.85
CA PRO A 135 7.92 10.63 5.23
C PRO A 135 7.63 10.80 6.74
N ASP A 136 8.65 10.84 7.61
CA ASP A 136 8.51 11.22 9.03
C ASP A 136 8.57 12.73 9.30
N VAL A 137 8.65 13.58 8.27
CA VAL A 137 8.50 15.03 8.38
C VAL A 137 7.10 15.43 7.92
N LEU A 138 6.23 15.71 8.89
CA LEU A 138 4.81 16.03 8.68
C LEU A 138 4.57 17.52 8.82
N ALA A 139 4.12 18.18 7.75
CA ALA A 139 3.81 19.61 7.74
C ALA A 139 2.37 19.86 7.32
N ARG A 140 1.79 20.97 7.80
CA ARG A 140 0.54 21.52 7.24
C ARG A 140 0.86 22.30 5.96
N PHE A 141 0.07 22.12 4.91
CA PHE A 141 0.33 22.73 3.61
C PHE A 141 -0.75 23.76 3.28
N THR A 142 -0.31 24.97 2.92
CA THR A 142 -1.12 25.94 2.20
C THR A 142 -0.52 26.11 0.81
N THR A 143 -1.32 25.97 -0.24
CA THR A 143 -0.83 26.01 -1.63
C THR A 143 -1.59 27.04 -2.45
N ARG A 144 -0.88 28.09 -2.83
CA ARG A 144 -1.33 29.09 -3.81
C ARG A 144 -0.87 28.67 -5.20
N ILE A 145 -1.80 28.66 -6.15
CA ILE A 145 -1.52 28.36 -7.55
C ILE A 145 -1.97 29.57 -8.37
N LEU A 146 -1.09 30.11 -9.22
CA LEU A 146 -1.38 31.19 -10.15
C LEU A 146 -1.05 30.74 -11.58
N ALA A 147 -2.03 30.78 -12.49
CA ALA A 147 -1.85 30.30 -13.86
C ALA A 147 -2.67 31.11 -14.88
N ASP A 148 -2.44 30.88 -16.18
CA ASP A 148 -3.29 31.40 -17.25
C ASP A 148 -4.70 30.80 -17.17
N LYS A 149 -5.73 31.65 -17.04
CA LYS A 149 -7.11 31.21 -16.78
C LYS A 149 -7.71 30.46 -17.98
N LYS A 150 -7.27 30.77 -19.20
CA LYS A 150 -7.82 30.15 -20.41
C LYS A 150 -7.25 28.74 -20.61
N ARG A 151 -5.96 28.55 -20.33
CA ARG A 151 -5.26 27.28 -20.46
C ARG A 151 -5.50 26.35 -19.27
N TYR A 152 -5.60 26.92 -18.08
CA TYR A 152 -5.71 26.17 -16.84
C TYR A 152 -6.88 26.67 -15.98
N PRO A 153 -8.14 26.55 -16.45
CA PRO A 153 -9.31 27.04 -15.71
C PRO A 153 -9.54 26.33 -14.36
N PHE A 154 -9.01 25.13 -14.17
CA PHE A 154 -9.00 24.43 -12.89
C PHE A 154 -7.59 24.41 -12.30
N LEU A 155 -7.47 24.89 -11.05
CA LEU A 155 -6.24 24.87 -10.25
C LEU A 155 -6.53 24.14 -8.94
N LEU A 156 -5.98 22.93 -8.78
CA LEU A 156 -6.30 22.01 -7.71
C LEU A 156 -5.05 21.70 -6.88
N SER A 157 -5.22 21.60 -5.56
CA SER A 157 -4.25 21.03 -4.63
C SER A 157 -5.00 20.34 -3.48
N ASN A 158 -4.27 19.78 -2.52
CA ASN A 158 -4.85 19.06 -1.37
C ASN A 158 -5.76 19.97 -0.51
N GLY A 159 -6.75 19.37 0.14
CA GLY A 159 -7.59 20.03 1.14
C GLY A 159 -8.71 20.88 0.54
N ASN A 160 -8.95 22.05 1.13
CA ASN A 160 -10.10 22.91 0.82
C ASN A 160 -9.69 24.22 0.15
N ARG A 161 -10.55 24.73 -0.76
CA ARG A 161 -10.39 26.06 -1.37
C ARG A 161 -10.70 27.14 -0.32
N ILE A 162 -9.70 27.93 0.07
CA ILE A 162 -9.87 28.99 1.08
C ILE A 162 -9.89 30.40 0.50
N ALA A 163 -9.33 30.61 -0.69
CA ALA A 163 -9.39 31.89 -1.40
C ALA A 163 -9.16 31.70 -2.91
N TYR A 164 -9.65 32.64 -3.72
CA TYR A 164 -9.41 32.68 -5.16
C TYR A 164 -9.50 34.10 -5.69
N GLY A 165 -8.94 34.37 -6.87
CA GLY A 165 -9.01 35.69 -7.50
C GLY A 165 -8.39 35.73 -8.89
N GLU A 166 -8.41 36.92 -9.50
CA GLU A 166 -7.87 37.19 -10.83
C GLU A 166 -6.82 38.31 -10.76
N THR A 167 -5.82 38.29 -11.64
CA THR A 167 -4.72 39.28 -11.65
C THR A 167 -4.86 40.36 -12.72
N GLY A 168 -6.00 40.42 -13.43
CA GLY A 168 -6.30 41.45 -14.44
C GLY A 168 -5.56 41.32 -15.77
N ASP A 169 -4.50 40.50 -15.82
CA ASP A 169 -3.67 40.18 -16.99
C ASP A 169 -4.08 38.87 -17.70
N GLY A 170 -5.30 38.37 -17.42
CA GLY A 170 -5.80 37.09 -17.95
C GLY A 170 -5.40 35.86 -17.13
N ARG A 171 -4.66 36.04 -16.05
CA ARG A 171 -4.34 34.97 -15.08
C ARG A 171 -5.28 34.99 -13.88
N HIS A 172 -5.35 33.85 -13.19
CA HIS A 172 -6.13 33.67 -11.97
C HIS A 172 -5.40 32.79 -10.97
N TRP A 173 -5.83 32.83 -9.72
CA TRP A 173 -5.24 32.05 -8.66
C TRP A 173 -6.27 31.43 -7.72
N VAL A 174 -5.87 30.33 -7.08
CA VAL A 174 -6.61 29.63 -6.03
C VAL A 174 -5.63 29.32 -4.89
N ILE A 175 -6.08 29.47 -3.64
CA ILE A 175 -5.36 29.05 -2.44
C ILE A 175 -6.10 27.88 -1.82
N TRP A 176 -5.36 26.81 -1.59
CA TRP A 176 -5.80 25.59 -0.94
C TRP A 176 -5.16 25.44 0.43
N GLU A 177 -5.89 24.90 1.39
CA GLU A 177 -5.38 24.57 2.71
C GLU A 177 -5.81 23.16 3.10
N ASP A 178 -4.83 22.34 3.48
CA ASP A 178 -5.04 21.03 4.08
C ASP A 178 -4.70 21.10 5.57
N PRO A 179 -5.68 20.92 6.47
CA PRO A 179 -5.48 21.05 7.90
C PRO A 179 -4.67 19.89 8.50
N PHE A 180 -4.56 18.75 7.81
CA PHE A 180 -3.85 17.59 8.32
C PHE A 180 -2.35 17.70 8.01
N PRO A 181 -1.47 17.59 9.03
CA PRO A 181 -0.04 17.41 8.78
C PRO A 181 0.18 16.17 7.93
N LYS A 182 0.93 16.31 6.84
CA LYS A 182 1.24 15.21 5.93
C LYS A 182 2.71 15.24 5.51
N PRO A 183 3.29 14.09 5.13
CA PRO A 183 4.55 14.06 4.42
C PRO A 183 4.39 14.61 3.00
N CYS A 184 5.47 15.12 2.43
CA CYS A 184 5.47 15.77 1.12
C CYS A 184 5.18 14.81 -0.04
N TYR A 185 5.33 13.49 0.12
CA TYR A 185 4.94 12.54 -0.93
C TYR A 185 3.43 12.56 -1.23
N LEU A 186 2.61 13.01 -0.26
CA LEU A 186 1.16 13.17 -0.41
C LEU A 186 0.75 14.53 -0.97
N PHE A 187 1.70 15.39 -1.33
CA PHE A 187 1.40 16.63 -2.02
C PHE A 187 0.85 16.34 -3.42
N ALA A 188 -0.16 17.11 -3.82
CA ALA A 188 -0.67 17.13 -5.18
C ALA A 188 -0.86 18.56 -5.68
N LEU A 189 -0.57 18.75 -6.96
CA LEU A 189 -1.00 19.89 -7.75
C LEU A 189 -1.49 19.41 -9.11
N VAL A 190 -2.65 19.89 -9.53
CA VAL A 190 -3.18 19.69 -10.88
C VAL A 190 -3.65 21.03 -11.45
N ALA A 191 -3.29 21.32 -12.70
CA ALA A 191 -3.77 22.47 -13.43
C ALA A 191 -4.15 22.10 -14.87
N GLY A 192 -5.39 22.34 -15.29
CA GLY A 192 -5.89 21.88 -16.59
C GLY A 192 -7.31 22.34 -16.92
N ASP A 193 -7.81 21.89 -18.07
CA ASP A 193 -9.20 22.07 -18.51
C ASP A 193 -9.90 20.71 -18.58
N PHE A 194 -10.95 20.54 -17.78
CA PHE A 194 -11.59 19.24 -17.54
C PHE A 194 -13.10 19.33 -17.63
N ASP A 195 -13.73 18.22 -18.02
CA ASP A 195 -15.10 17.96 -17.60
C ASP A 195 -15.09 17.44 -16.16
N VAL A 196 -16.10 17.80 -15.37
CA VAL A 196 -16.16 17.45 -13.94
C VAL A 196 -17.50 16.77 -13.65
N LEU A 197 -17.44 15.54 -13.17
CA LEU A 197 -18.59 14.85 -12.60
C LEU A 197 -18.63 15.18 -11.10
N CYS A 198 -19.65 15.95 -10.70
CA CYS A 198 -19.88 16.30 -9.31
C CYS A 198 -20.97 15.42 -8.70
N ASP A 199 -20.75 14.95 -7.47
CA ASP A 199 -21.72 14.22 -6.66
C ASP A 199 -21.48 14.52 -5.16
N SER A 200 -22.16 13.82 -4.27
CA SER A 200 -22.02 13.97 -2.83
C SER A 200 -22.08 12.63 -2.10
N PHE A 201 -21.51 12.59 -0.90
CA PHE A 201 -21.65 11.49 0.04
C PHE A 201 -21.85 12.01 1.46
N THR A 202 -22.93 11.57 2.11
CA THR A 202 -23.16 11.84 3.53
C THR A 202 -22.56 10.72 4.37
N THR A 203 -21.60 11.07 5.24
CA THR A 203 -21.00 10.11 6.17
C THR A 203 -22.02 9.62 7.20
N ARG A 204 -21.69 8.51 7.88
CA ARG A 204 -22.52 7.96 8.97
C ARG A 204 -22.77 8.99 10.09
N SER A 205 -21.82 9.88 10.39
CA SER A 205 -21.99 10.96 11.37
C SER A 205 -22.74 12.19 10.83
N GLY A 206 -23.09 12.20 9.54
CA GLY A 206 -23.82 13.30 8.89
C GLY A 206 -22.94 14.38 8.26
N ARG A 207 -21.64 14.15 8.04
CA ARG A 207 -20.81 15.08 7.26
C ARG A 207 -21.16 14.95 5.78
N GLU A 208 -21.47 16.06 5.13
CA GLU A 208 -21.60 16.13 3.67
C GLU A 208 -20.22 16.29 3.03
N VAL A 209 -19.85 15.35 2.16
CA VAL A 209 -18.60 15.37 1.40
C VAL A 209 -18.91 15.62 -0.06
N ALA A 210 -18.34 16.68 -0.64
CA ALA A 210 -18.42 16.93 -2.07
C ALA A 210 -17.47 15.98 -2.83
N LEU A 211 -17.97 15.32 -3.87
CA LEU A 211 -17.18 14.43 -4.71
C LEU A 211 -16.99 15.07 -6.07
N GLU A 212 -15.74 15.26 -6.50
CA GLU A 212 -15.40 15.91 -7.78
C GLU A 212 -14.47 15.00 -8.59
N LEU A 213 -14.95 14.46 -9.71
CA LEU A 213 -14.16 13.60 -10.61
C LEU A 213 -13.84 14.36 -11.90
N PHE A 214 -12.58 14.73 -12.08
CA PHE A 214 -12.04 15.49 -13.20
C PHE A 214 -11.52 14.56 -14.28
N VAL A 215 -12.01 14.74 -15.50
CA VAL A 215 -11.63 13.95 -16.67
C VAL A 215 -11.40 14.87 -17.88
N ASP A 216 -10.57 14.44 -18.82
CA ASP A 216 -10.39 15.17 -20.08
C ASP A 216 -11.74 15.42 -20.79
N ARG A 217 -11.86 16.60 -21.41
CA ARG A 217 -13.07 17.03 -22.13
C ARG A 217 -13.60 15.94 -23.06
N GLY A 218 -14.89 15.63 -22.95
CA GLY A 218 -15.59 14.60 -23.72
C GLY A 218 -15.62 13.21 -23.07
N ASN A 219 -14.99 13.01 -21.90
CA ASN A 219 -14.98 11.72 -21.20
C ASN A 219 -16.01 11.59 -20.07
N LEU A 220 -16.89 12.58 -19.85
CA LEU A 220 -17.84 12.59 -18.72
C LEU A 220 -18.73 11.33 -18.66
N GLU A 221 -19.19 10.83 -19.82
CA GLU A 221 -20.01 9.60 -19.92
C GLU A 221 -19.28 8.31 -19.48
N ARG A 222 -17.96 8.37 -19.24
CA ARG A 222 -17.14 7.23 -18.79
C ARG A 222 -16.81 7.30 -17.30
N ALA A 223 -17.27 8.33 -16.59
CA ALA A 223 -16.87 8.64 -15.22
C ALA A 223 -17.82 8.04 -14.15
N ASP A 224 -19.05 7.70 -14.53
CA ASP A 224 -20.11 7.29 -13.60
C ASP A 224 -19.74 6.08 -12.74
N TRP A 225 -19.05 5.09 -13.31
CA TRP A 225 -18.66 3.90 -12.56
C TRP A 225 -17.64 4.21 -11.47
N ALA A 226 -16.63 5.03 -11.75
CA ALA A 226 -15.64 5.43 -10.76
C ALA A 226 -16.28 6.21 -9.61
N MET A 227 -17.21 7.12 -9.90
CA MET A 227 -17.98 7.85 -8.87
C MET A 227 -18.82 6.89 -8.01
N ALA A 228 -19.47 5.90 -8.64
CA ALA A 228 -20.24 4.89 -7.91
C ALA A 228 -19.33 4.01 -7.03
N SER A 229 -18.16 3.62 -7.53
CA SER A 229 -17.15 2.85 -6.79
C SER A 229 -16.62 3.62 -5.58
N LEU A 230 -16.35 4.93 -5.74
CA LEU A 230 -15.91 5.80 -4.64
C LEU A 230 -16.94 5.82 -3.51
N LYS A 231 -18.21 6.04 -3.82
CA LYS A 231 -19.29 5.99 -2.81
C LYS A 231 -19.44 4.62 -2.14
N ARG A 232 -19.22 3.52 -2.88
CA ARG A 232 -19.19 2.17 -2.30
C ARG A 232 -18.01 1.99 -1.36
N ALA A 233 -16.82 2.45 -1.72
CA ALA A 233 -15.63 2.39 -0.88
C ALA A 233 -15.83 3.20 0.41
N MET A 234 -16.33 4.43 0.31
CA MET A 234 -16.70 5.28 1.45
C MET A 234 -17.66 4.55 2.40
N ARG A 235 -18.76 4.02 1.88
CA ARG A 235 -19.74 3.29 2.70
C ARG A 235 -19.17 2.02 3.32
N TRP A 236 -18.40 1.25 2.56
CA TRP A 236 -17.85 -0.01 3.03
C TRP A 236 -16.88 0.22 4.19
N ASP A 237 -16.02 1.23 4.10
CA ASP A 237 -15.05 1.54 5.15
C ASP A 237 -15.73 1.98 6.46
N GLU A 238 -16.82 2.73 6.37
CA GLU A 238 -17.68 3.03 7.52
C GLU A 238 -18.30 1.78 8.14
N THR A 239 -18.73 0.83 7.31
CA THR A 239 -19.45 -0.36 7.77
C THR A 239 -18.51 -1.43 8.34
N ARG A 240 -17.34 -1.63 7.74
CA ARG A 240 -16.41 -2.70 8.10
C ARG A 240 -15.33 -2.26 9.07
N PHE A 241 -14.71 -1.10 8.83
CA PHE A 241 -13.62 -0.58 9.65
C PHE A 241 -14.04 0.57 10.58
N SER A 242 -15.26 1.09 10.44
CA SER A 242 -15.75 2.25 11.19
C SER A 242 -14.92 3.51 10.94
N LEU A 243 -14.49 3.71 9.69
CA LEU A 243 -13.65 4.82 9.26
C LEU A 243 -14.43 5.74 8.33
N GLU A 244 -14.61 7.00 8.75
CA GLU A 244 -15.25 8.05 7.93
C GLU A 244 -14.19 8.91 7.22
N TYR A 245 -14.59 9.53 6.11
CA TYR A 245 -13.77 10.52 5.45
C TYR A 245 -13.64 11.80 6.29
N ASP A 246 -12.48 12.44 6.22
CA ASP A 246 -12.03 13.45 7.20
C ASP A 246 -11.82 14.86 6.62
N LEU A 247 -12.08 15.07 5.32
CA LEU A 247 -12.16 16.39 4.68
C LEU A 247 -13.58 16.69 4.16
N ASP A 248 -13.75 17.86 3.52
CA ASP A 248 -15.04 18.34 3.01
C ASP A 248 -15.22 18.06 1.50
N ILE A 249 -14.11 17.82 0.78
CA ILE A 249 -14.10 17.55 -0.66
C ILE A 249 -13.17 16.36 -0.94
N TYR A 250 -13.63 15.43 -1.76
CA TYR A 250 -12.83 14.34 -2.31
C TYR A 250 -12.69 14.53 -3.82
N MET A 251 -11.48 14.87 -4.28
CA MET A 251 -11.20 15.08 -5.70
C MET A 251 -10.44 13.90 -6.29
N VAL A 252 -10.80 13.51 -7.50
CA VAL A 252 -10.09 12.51 -8.31
C VAL A 252 -9.82 13.10 -9.68
N VAL A 253 -8.58 13.04 -10.15
CA VAL A 253 -8.18 13.49 -11.49
C VAL A 253 -7.69 12.30 -12.30
N ALA A 254 -8.35 12.03 -13.42
CA ALA A 254 -7.88 11.05 -14.40
C ALA A 254 -6.90 11.69 -15.39
N VAL A 255 -5.69 11.16 -15.48
CA VAL A 255 -4.66 11.60 -16.44
C VAL A 255 -4.18 10.43 -17.31
N ASP A 256 -3.84 10.71 -18.56
CA ASP A 256 -3.38 9.68 -19.50
C ASP A 256 -1.92 9.24 -19.26
N LEU A 257 -1.04 10.17 -18.87
CA LEU A 257 0.38 9.90 -18.60
C LEU A 257 0.62 9.81 -17.09
N PHE A 258 0.65 8.58 -16.58
CA PHE A 258 0.93 8.26 -15.18
C PHE A 258 1.74 6.96 -15.08
N ASN A 259 2.91 7.00 -14.45
CA ASN A 259 3.79 5.82 -14.30
C ASN A 259 3.15 4.75 -13.42
N MET A 260 2.45 5.16 -12.35
CA MET A 260 1.78 4.28 -11.41
C MET A 260 0.33 4.01 -11.82
N GLY A 261 -0.39 3.21 -11.04
CA GLY A 261 -1.81 2.97 -11.27
C GLY A 261 -2.66 4.17 -10.88
N ALA A 262 -2.54 4.57 -9.61
CA ALA A 262 -3.12 5.77 -9.04
C ALA A 262 -2.26 6.18 -7.83
N MET A 263 -2.61 7.28 -7.17
CA MET A 263 -1.86 7.82 -6.05
C MET A 263 -2.81 8.42 -5.01
N GLU A 264 -2.50 8.19 -3.73
CA GLU A 264 -3.39 8.47 -2.60
C GLU A 264 -3.36 9.93 -2.08
N ASN A 265 -2.92 10.90 -2.89
CA ASN A 265 -2.63 12.25 -2.41
C ASN A 265 -3.85 12.83 -1.66
N LYS A 266 -3.64 13.37 -0.46
CA LYS A 266 -4.70 13.67 0.52
C LYS A 266 -5.78 14.59 -0.08
N GLY A 267 -6.97 14.04 -0.32
CA GLY A 267 -8.13 14.74 -0.88
C GLY A 267 -8.05 15.13 -2.36
N LEU A 268 -6.96 14.79 -3.06
CA LEU A 268 -6.77 15.05 -4.49
C LEU A 268 -6.01 13.88 -5.13
N ASN A 269 -6.68 12.74 -5.30
CA ASN A 269 -6.04 11.60 -5.93
C ASN A 269 -5.80 11.83 -7.42
N VAL A 270 -4.66 11.37 -7.91
CA VAL A 270 -4.34 11.36 -9.33
C VAL A 270 -4.29 9.92 -9.82
N PHE A 271 -5.07 9.62 -10.86
CA PHE A 271 -5.26 8.28 -11.39
C PHE A 271 -4.79 8.20 -12.83
N ASN A 272 -4.19 7.06 -13.20
CA ASN A 272 -4.14 6.67 -14.60
C ASN A 272 -5.58 6.49 -15.11
N ALA A 273 -5.91 7.10 -16.26
CA ALA A 273 -7.25 7.06 -16.84
C ALA A 273 -7.81 5.64 -17.04
N LYS A 274 -6.94 4.63 -17.19
CA LYS A 274 -7.30 3.21 -17.22
C LYS A 274 -8.13 2.76 -16.01
N TYR A 275 -7.86 3.31 -14.82
CA TYR A 275 -8.51 2.95 -13.57
C TYR A 275 -9.66 3.91 -13.18
N VAL A 276 -10.15 4.71 -14.14
CA VAL A 276 -11.30 5.59 -13.94
C VAL A 276 -12.35 5.40 -15.02
N LEU A 277 -11.92 5.42 -16.29
CA LEU A 277 -12.83 5.68 -17.40
C LEU A 277 -13.40 4.41 -18.03
N ALA A 278 -14.66 4.06 -17.71
CA ALA A 278 -15.35 2.89 -18.26
C ALA A 278 -16.75 3.20 -18.81
N ARG A 279 -17.12 2.49 -19.89
CA ARG A 279 -18.49 2.34 -20.38
C ARG A 279 -18.67 0.97 -21.01
N ALA A 280 -19.89 0.43 -21.02
CA ALA A 280 -20.16 -0.95 -21.44
C ALA A 280 -19.67 -1.30 -22.86
N LYS A 281 -19.57 -0.31 -23.75
CA LYS A 281 -19.06 -0.50 -25.12
C LYS A 281 -17.53 -0.60 -25.22
N THR A 282 -16.78 -0.20 -24.20
CA THR A 282 -15.31 -0.05 -24.26
C THR A 282 -14.57 -0.70 -23.11
N ALA A 283 -15.25 -1.08 -22.03
CA ALA A 283 -14.67 -1.68 -20.83
C ALA A 283 -15.26 -3.07 -20.60
N THR A 284 -14.40 -4.02 -20.24
CA THR A 284 -14.76 -5.39 -19.87
C THR A 284 -15.17 -5.46 -18.39
N ASP A 285 -15.80 -6.56 -17.97
CA ASP A 285 -16.12 -6.78 -16.55
C ASP A 285 -14.87 -6.70 -15.65
N VAL A 286 -13.72 -7.16 -16.15
CA VAL A 286 -12.42 -7.06 -15.44
C VAL A 286 -12.00 -5.60 -15.28
N ASP A 287 -12.23 -4.74 -16.29
CA ASP A 287 -11.93 -3.31 -16.19
C ASP A 287 -12.82 -2.64 -15.13
N TYR A 288 -14.11 -2.97 -15.08
CA TYR A 288 -15.03 -2.47 -14.05
C TYR A 288 -14.58 -2.87 -12.64
N LEU A 289 -14.21 -4.13 -12.43
CA LEU A 289 -13.71 -4.62 -11.14
C LEU A 289 -12.37 -4.00 -10.77
N ASN A 290 -11.47 -3.78 -11.73
CA ASN A 290 -10.20 -3.10 -11.49
C ASN A 290 -10.41 -1.62 -11.11
N ILE A 291 -11.34 -0.92 -11.75
CA ILE A 291 -11.71 0.45 -11.36
C ILE A 291 -12.26 0.45 -9.94
N GLU A 292 -13.16 -0.49 -9.60
CA GLU A 292 -13.70 -0.60 -8.24
C GLU A 292 -12.58 -0.83 -7.20
N ARG A 293 -11.70 -1.79 -7.46
CA ARG A 293 -10.57 -2.11 -6.58
C ARG A 293 -9.63 -0.93 -6.39
N VAL A 294 -9.18 -0.29 -7.47
CA VAL A 294 -8.19 0.80 -7.38
C VAL A 294 -8.80 2.07 -6.79
N ILE A 295 -10.05 2.42 -7.13
CA ILE A 295 -10.76 3.52 -6.45
C ILE A 295 -10.91 3.25 -4.95
N GLY A 296 -11.25 2.01 -4.58
CA GLY A 296 -11.28 1.59 -3.18
C GLY A 296 -9.92 1.69 -2.50
N HIS A 297 -8.87 1.16 -3.13
CA HIS A 297 -7.49 1.18 -2.64
C HIS A 297 -7.04 2.60 -2.28
N GLU A 298 -7.14 3.55 -3.21
CA GLU A 298 -6.74 4.94 -2.97
C GLU A 298 -7.58 5.62 -1.87
N TYR A 299 -8.88 5.27 -1.78
CA TYR A 299 -9.74 5.76 -0.71
C TYR A 299 -9.31 5.21 0.66
N PHE A 300 -8.98 3.92 0.76
CA PHE A 300 -8.59 3.29 2.02
C PHE A 300 -7.26 3.82 2.58
N HIS A 301 -6.34 4.23 1.69
CA HIS A 301 -5.13 4.94 2.08
C HIS A 301 -5.38 6.22 2.86
N ASN A 302 -6.56 6.84 2.75
CA ASN A 302 -6.93 8.01 3.56
C ASN A 302 -6.67 7.78 5.06
N TRP A 303 -6.85 6.54 5.53
CA TRP A 303 -6.49 6.12 6.88
C TRP A 303 -5.18 5.35 6.95
N THR A 304 -4.98 4.34 6.10
CA THR A 304 -3.79 3.47 6.11
C THR A 304 -2.76 3.92 5.08
N GLY A 305 -2.18 5.08 5.32
CA GLY A 305 -1.18 5.71 4.44
C GLY A 305 -1.10 7.22 4.68
N ASN A 306 -2.26 7.88 4.83
CA ASN A 306 -2.32 9.33 4.98
C ASN A 306 -2.41 9.77 6.43
N ARG A 307 -3.48 9.39 7.14
CA ARG A 307 -3.64 9.73 8.57
C ARG A 307 -2.60 9.05 9.44
N ILE A 308 -2.20 7.84 9.05
CA ILE A 308 -1.08 7.12 9.65
C ILE A 308 -0.16 6.75 8.51
N THR A 309 0.99 7.40 8.42
CA THR A 309 1.92 7.25 7.31
C THR A 309 3.14 6.41 7.70
N CYS A 310 4.08 6.23 6.77
CA CYS A 310 5.31 5.48 6.97
C CYS A 310 6.39 6.35 7.64
N ARG A 311 7.05 5.86 8.69
CA ARG A 311 8.21 6.54 9.29
C ARG A 311 9.39 6.69 8.32
N ASP A 312 9.61 5.66 7.52
CA ASP A 312 10.65 5.62 6.50
C ASP A 312 10.21 4.67 5.38
N TRP A 313 10.84 4.78 4.22
CA TRP A 313 10.45 4.01 3.04
C TRP A 313 10.65 2.50 3.16
N PHE A 314 11.44 2.02 4.13
CA PHE A 314 11.51 0.59 4.40
C PHE A 314 10.18 0.06 4.96
N GLN A 315 9.37 0.93 5.57
CA GLN A 315 8.05 0.58 6.11
C GLN A 315 6.94 0.53 5.06
N LEU A 316 7.24 0.61 3.75
CA LEU A 316 6.22 0.74 2.69
C LEU A 316 5.08 -0.30 2.81
N SER A 317 5.39 -1.56 3.15
CA SER A 317 4.38 -2.62 3.33
C SER A 317 3.39 -2.35 4.49
N LEU A 318 3.70 -1.44 5.42
CA LEU A 318 2.74 -0.97 6.43
C LEU A 318 1.50 -0.37 5.77
N LYS A 319 1.69 0.56 4.83
CA LYS A 319 0.58 1.16 4.10
C LYS A 319 0.11 0.22 2.99
N GLU A 320 1.02 -0.33 2.20
CA GLU A 320 0.65 -1.09 1.00
C GLU A 320 0.05 -2.45 1.32
N GLY A 321 0.71 -3.25 2.16
CA GLY A 321 0.18 -4.56 2.53
C GLY A 321 -1.19 -4.46 3.21
N LEU A 322 -1.36 -3.46 4.07
CA LEU A 322 -2.64 -3.23 4.76
C LEU A 322 -3.72 -2.68 3.83
N THR A 323 -3.39 -1.75 2.94
CA THR A 323 -4.37 -1.18 2.00
C THR A 323 -4.74 -2.16 0.89
N VAL A 324 -3.80 -2.97 0.39
CA VAL A 324 -4.10 -4.10 -0.50
C VAL A 324 -5.01 -5.11 0.20
N PHE A 325 -4.72 -5.49 1.45
CA PHE A 325 -5.63 -6.35 2.21
C PHE A 325 -7.05 -5.76 2.29
N ARG A 326 -7.18 -4.46 2.54
CA ARG A 326 -8.48 -3.76 2.58
C ARG A 326 -9.18 -3.75 1.22
N ASP A 327 -8.46 -3.48 0.12
CA ASP A 327 -9.07 -3.51 -1.23
C ASP A 327 -9.53 -4.89 -1.65
N GLN A 328 -8.80 -5.94 -1.25
CA GLN A 328 -9.15 -7.32 -1.52
C GLN A 328 -10.38 -7.72 -0.71
N GLU A 329 -10.47 -7.27 0.55
CA GLU A 329 -11.62 -7.49 1.41
C GLU A 329 -12.86 -6.74 0.93
N PHE A 330 -12.70 -5.50 0.45
CA PHE A 330 -13.76 -4.70 -0.17
C PHE A 330 -14.33 -5.38 -1.40
N SER A 331 -13.47 -5.77 -2.34
CA SER A 331 -13.86 -6.46 -3.57
C SER A 331 -14.51 -7.82 -3.27
N SER A 332 -14.08 -8.48 -2.19
CA SER A 332 -14.62 -9.76 -1.76
C SER A 332 -16.02 -9.66 -1.11
N ASP A 333 -16.29 -8.59 -0.37
CA ASP A 333 -17.59 -8.36 0.28
C ASP A 333 -18.67 -7.90 -0.70
N ILE A 334 -18.28 -7.07 -1.69
CA ILE A 334 -19.21 -6.54 -2.69
C ILE A 334 -19.43 -7.54 -3.82
N GLY A 335 -18.37 -8.23 -4.24
CA GLY A 335 -18.38 -9.17 -5.34
C GLY A 335 -18.37 -10.63 -4.88
N SER A 336 -17.50 -11.43 -5.49
CA SER A 336 -17.32 -12.84 -5.14
C SER A 336 -16.02 -13.02 -4.36
N ARG A 337 -16.15 -13.32 -3.06
CA ARG A 337 -15.01 -13.66 -2.19
C ARG A 337 -14.15 -14.79 -2.75
N ALA A 338 -14.78 -15.86 -3.24
CA ALA A 338 -14.06 -17.00 -3.80
C ALA A 338 -13.25 -16.63 -5.05
N ILE A 339 -13.84 -15.88 -6.00
CA ILE A 339 -13.14 -15.46 -7.22
C ILE A 339 -12.00 -14.50 -6.91
N ASN A 340 -12.21 -13.52 -6.03
CA ASN A 340 -11.16 -12.61 -5.58
C ASN A 340 -10.01 -13.38 -4.93
N ARG A 341 -10.31 -14.29 -4.00
CA ARG A 341 -9.28 -15.11 -3.36
C ARG A 341 -8.49 -15.94 -4.36
N ILE A 342 -9.18 -16.60 -5.30
CA ILE A 342 -8.56 -17.38 -6.38
C ILE A 342 -7.60 -16.52 -7.20
N ASN A 343 -8.02 -15.32 -7.62
CA ASN A 343 -7.20 -14.44 -8.44
C ASN A 343 -5.99 -13.91 -7.68
N ASN A 344 -6.14 -13.53 -6.41
CA ASN A 344 -5.02 -13.06 -5.59
C ASN A 344 -3.99 -14.19 -5.36
N VAL A 345 -4.45 -15.41 -5.08
CA VAL A 345 -3.57 -16.58 -4.94
C VAL A 345 -2.87 -16.93 -6.26
N ARG A 346 -3.52 -16.72 -7.41
CA ARG A 346 -2.86 -16.89 -8.72
C ARG A 346 -1.71 -15.91 -8.91
N VAL A 347 -1.88 -14.65 -8.51
CA VAL A 347 -0.80 -13.63 -8.56
C VAL A 347 0.34 -14.04 -7.62
N MET A 348 0.02 -14.46 -6.40
CA MET A 348 1.01 -14.94 -5.43
C MET A 348 1.83 -16.11 -5.98
N ARG A 349 1.17 -17.18 -6.45
CA ARG A 349 1.85 -18.40 -6.90
C ARG A 349 2.59 -18.24 -8.22
N SER A 350 2.10 -17.38 -9.12
CA SER A 350 2.68 -17.25 -10.47
C SER A 350 3.78 -16.19 -10.56
N ALA A 351 3.60 -15.04 -9.90
CA ALA A 351 4.48 -13.89 -10.06
C ALA A 351 5.24 -13.58 -8.77
N GLN A 352 4.56 -13.49 -7.62
CA GLN A 352 5.25 -13.16 -6.36
C GLN A 352 6.25 -14.26 -5.95
N PHE A 353 5.87 -15.54 -6.06
CA PHE A 353 6.79 -16.66 -5.79
C PHE A 353 7.99 -16.70 -6.75
N ALA A 354 7.85 -16.16 -7.96
CA ALA A 354 8.96 -16.04 -8.90
C ALA A 354 9.89 -14.89 -8.49
N GLU A 355 9.35 -13.75 -8.05
CA GLU A 355 10.11 -12.63 -7.50
C GLU A 355 10.90 -13.03 -6.24
N ASP A 356 10.27 -13.73 -5.30
CA ASP A 356 10.89 -14.25 -4.07
C ASP A 356 11.99 -15.29 -4.32
N ALA A 357 12.05 -15.87 -5.52
CA ALA A 357 13.09 -16.80 -5.96
C ALA A 357 14.13 -16.14 -6.89
N SER A 358 13.98 -14.84 -7.15
CA SER A 358 14.82 -14.08 -8.09
C SER A 358 16.00 -13.39 -7.39
N PRO A 359 16.96 -12.82 -8.15
CA PRO A 359 18.00 -11.93 -7.60
C PRO A 359 17.46 -10.68 -6.89
N MET A 360 16.20 -10.32 -7.13
CA MET A 360 15.51 -9.19 -6.49
C MET A 360 14.72 -9.60 -5.24
N ALA A 361 14.86 -10.84 -4.75
CA ALA A 361 14.22 -11.26 -3.52
C ALA A 361 14.56 -10.31 -2.37
N HIS A 362 13.54 -9.93 -1.61
CA HIS A 362 13.66 -9.09 -0.43
C HIS A 362 12.52 -9.43 0.54
N PRO A 363 12.63 -9.15 1.85
CA PRO A 363 11.50 -9.27 2.75
C PRO A 363 10.42 -8.22 2.44
N VAL A 364 9.19 -8.41 2.94
CA VAL A 364 8.10 -7.43 2.78
C VAL A 364 8.45 -6.07 3.40
N ARG A 365 9.36 -6.06 4.39
CA ARG A 365 10.02 -4.86 4.88
C ARG A 365 11.53 -4.91 4.56
N PRO A 366 11.98 -4.32 3.44
CA PRO A 366 13.37 -4.42 3.00
C PRO A 366 14.39 -3.93 4.04
N ASP A 367 15.61 -4.48 3.99
CA ASP A 367 16.72 -4.05 4.85
C ASP A 367 17.69 -3.09 4.16
N LYS A 368 17.66 -3.07 2.82
CA LYS A 368 18.60 -2.34 1.96
C LYS A 368 17.87 -1.87 0.71
N ILE A 369 17.98 -0.57 0.41
CA ILE A 369 17.35 0.07 -0.75
C ILE A 369 18.38 0.96 -1.43
N ILE A 370 18.51 0.87 -2.75
CA ILE A 370 19.32 1.81 -3.55
C ILE A 370 18.39 2.86 -4.18
N GLU A 371 17.39 2.36 -4.91
CA GLU A 371 16.32 3.15 -5.53
C GLU A 371 14.99 2.65 -4.96
N ILE A 372 14.24 3.52 -4.29
CA ILE A 372 12.99 3.16 -3.61
C ILE A 372 11.88 2.84 -4.62
N ASN A 373 11.91 3.47 -5.80
CA ASN A 373 10.92 3.22 -6.85
C ASN A 373 10.95 1.76 -7.35
N ASN A 374 12.05 1.02 -7.12
CA ASN A 374 12.15 -0.41 -7.41
C ASN A 374 11.49 -1.33 -6.37
N PHE A 375 11.01 -0.80 -5.24
CA PHE A 375 10.38 -1.57 -4.16
C PHE A 375 8.85 -1.51 -4.16
N TYR A 376 8.25 -0.93 -5.20
CA TYR A 376 6.84 -1.07 -5.51
C TYR A 376 6.57 -2.45 -6.15
N THR A 377 6.79 -3.51 -5.36
CA THR A 377 6.84 -4.89 -5.84
C THR A 377 5.66 -5.73 -5.36
N LEU A 378 5.47 -6.89 -6.01
CA LEU A 378 4.48 -7.88 -5.57
C LEU A 378 4.76 -8.37 -4.14
N THR A 379 6.03 -8.37 -3.73
CA THR A 379 6.41 -8.75 -2.36
C THR A 379 5.96 -7.69 -1.34
N VAL A 380 6.14 -6.39 -1.60
CA VAL A 380 5.67 -5.35 -0.66
C VAL A 380 4.15 -5.27 -0.58
N TYR A 381 3.49 -5.40 -1.74
CA TYR A 381 2.03 -5.27 -1.91
C TYR A 381 1.30 -6.57 -1.58
N GLU A 382 1.43 -7.58 -2.43
CA GLU A 382 0.61 -8.79 -2.38
C GLU A 382 1.04 -9.73 -1.25
N LYS A 383 2.35 -10.01 -1.11
CA LYS A 383 2.83 -10.79 0.06
C LYS A 383 2.65 -10.01 1.36
N GLY A 384 2.77 -8.68 1.32
CA GLY A 384 2.39 -7.80 2.43
C GLY A 384 0.93 -8.04 2.87
N ALA A 385 0.00 -8.04 1.94
CA ALA A 385 -1.42 -8.32 2.21
C ALA A 385 -1.65 -9.73 2.74
N GLU A 386 -0.92 -10.74 2.26
CA GLU A 386 -0.98 -12.09 2.83
C GLU A 386 -0.45 -12.15 4.27
N VAL A 387 0.55 -11.34 4.64
CA VAL A 387 1.00 -11.21 6.04
C VAL A 387 -0.10 -10.58 6.90
N ILE A 388 -0.79 -9.54 6.43
CA ILE A 388 -1.93 -8.95 7.14
C ILE A 388 -3.10 -9.96 7.25
N ARG A 389 -3.35 -10.74 6.19
CA ARG A 389 -4.37 -11.79 6.17
C ARG A 389 -4.05 -12.94 7.14
N MET A 390 -2.77 -13.27 7.34
CA MET A 390 -2.37 -14.22 8.37
C MET A 390 -2.66 -13.69 9.77
N LEU A 391 -2.42 -12.40 10.04
CA LEU A 391 -2.82 -11.77 11.30
C LEU A 391 -4.34 -11.86 11.49
N HIS A 392 -5.11 -11.48 10.46
CA HIS A 392 -6.57 -11.63 10.47
C HIS A 392 -7.02 -13.07 10.75
N THR A 393 -6.34 -14.06 10.18
CA THR A 393 -6.61 -15.50 10.40
C THR A 393 -6.32 -15.94 11.83
N LEU A 394 -5.21 -15.47 12.43
CA LEU A 394 -4.81 -15.79 13.80
C LEU A 394 -5.71 -15.13 14.85
N LEU A 395 -6.13 -13.89 14.60
CA LEU A 395 -6.93 -13.09 15.53
C LEU A 395 -8.45 -13.35 15.38
N GLY A 396 -8.90 -13.63 14.17
CA GLY A 396 -10.30 -13.50 13.76
C GLY A 396 -10.73 -12.04 13.57
N GLU A 397 -11.86 -11.84 12.88
CA GLU A 397 -12.35 -10.50 12.50
C GLU A 397 -12.53 -9.57 13.71
N GLU A 398 -13.15 -10.04 14.80
CA GLU A 398 -13.47 -9.18 15.95
C GLU A 398 -12.20 -8.58 16.58
N LYS A 399 -11.21 -9.43 16.89
CA LYS A 399 -9.95 -8.99 17.50
C LYS A 399 -9.08 -8.21 16.52
N PHE A 400 -9.10 -8.55 15.23
CA PHE A 400 -8.43 -7.76 14.20
C PHE A 400 -9.00 -6.33 14.14
N GLN A 401 -10.32 -6.16 14.22
CA GLN A 401 -10.95 -4.83 14.27
C GLN A 401 -10.64 -4.08 15.58
N VAL A 402 -10.51 -4.77 16.72
CA VAL A 402 -10.00 -4.16 17.96
C VAL A 402 -8.56 -3.65 17.75
N GLY A 403 -7.71 -4.44 17.10
CA GLY A 403 -6.33 -4.08 16.76
C GLY A 403 -6.27 -2.87 15.83
N MET A 404 -7.10 -2.83 14.79
CA MET A 404 -7.23 -1.67 13.90
C MET A 404 -7.64 -0.39 14.66
N ARG A 405 -8.66 -0.47 15.53
CA ARG A 405 -9.07 0.69 16.34
C ARG A 405 -7.97 1.16 17.27
N ARG A 406 -7.23 0.22 17.88
CA ARG A 406 -6.08 0.53 18.74
C ARG A 406 -4.98 1.22 17.94
N TYR A 407 -4.58 0.65 16.80
CA TYR A 407 -3.58 1.22 15.90
C TYR A 407 -3.96 2.65 15.49
N VAL A 408 -5.20 2.87 15.08
CA VAL A 408 -5.71 4.21 14.75
C VAL A 408 -5.63 5.15 15.96
N SER A 409 -6.11 4.73 17.13
CA SER A 409 -6.10 5.58 18.32
C SER A 409 -4.69 5.97 18.80
N CYS A 410 -3.69 5.14 18.56
CA CYS A 410 -2.31 5.36 19.01
C CYS A 410 -1.46 6.17 18.02
N HIS A 411 -1.74 6.05 16.71
CA HIS A 411 -0.83 6.52 15.66
C HIS A 411 -1.45 7.53 14.69
N ASP A 412 -2.72 7.89 14.86
CA ASP A 412 -3.36 8.95 14.07
C ASP A 412 -2.58 10.28 14.13
N GLY A 413 -2.26 10.83 12.96
CA GLY A 413 -1.45 12.04 12.79
C GLY A 413 0.05 11.81 12.93
N SER A 414 0.53 10.56 12.84
CA SER A 414 1.94 10.20 12.97
C SER A 414 2.48 9.36 11.81
N ALA A 415 3.80 9.20 11.78
CA ALA A 415 4.51 8.30 10.88
C ALA A 415 4.98 7.06 11.67
N ALA A 416 4.41 5.89 11.35
CA ALA A 416 4.53 4.65 12.12
C ALA A 416 5.38 3.58 11.40
N THR A 417 5.58 2.45 12.07
CA THR A 417 6.36 1.30 11.59
C THR A 417 5.53 0.02 11.46
N CYS A 418 6.04 -0.98 10.73
CA CYS A 418 5.39 -2.30 10.71
C CYS A 418 5.29 -2.92 12.11
N GLU A 419 6.28 -2.69 12.98
CA GLU A 419 6.23 -3.15 14.38
C GLU A 419 5.06 -2.55 15.15
N ASP A 420 4.80 -1.25 15.00
CA ASP A 420 3.72 -0.55 15.71
C ASP A 420 2.35 -1.19 15.39
N PHE A 421 2.13 -1.52 14.11
CA PHE A 421 0.92 -2.23 13.69
C PHE A 421 0.82 -3.63 14.29
N VAL A 422 1.91 -4.41 14.27
CA VAL A 422 1.91 -5.77 14.85
C VAL A 422 1.71 -5.71 16.36
N VAL A 423 2.27 -4.74 17.07
CA VAL A 423 2.04 -4.53 18.52
C VAL A 423 0.56 -4.25 18.79
N ALA A 424 -0.08 -3.37 18.01
CA ALA A 424 -1.51 -3.10 18.18
C ALA A 424 -2.38 -4.37 17.98
N MET A 425 -1.99 -5.23 17.03
CA MET A 425 -2.64 -6.54 16.82
C MET A 425 -2.34 -7.52 17.95
N GLU A 426 -1.11 -7.58 18.44
CA GLU A 426 -0.68 -8.44 19.55
C GLU A 426 -1.50 -8.16 20.82
N GLU A 427 -1.59 -6.88 21.19
CA GLU A 427 -2.30 -6.43 22.39
C GLU A 427 -3.82 -6.60 22.27
N ALA A 428 -4.39 -6.45 21.08
CA ALA A 428 -5.80 -6.71 20.83
C ALA A 428 -6.13 -8.21 20.77
N GLY A 429 -5.18 -9.00 20.29
CA GLY A 429 -5.27 -10.44 20.12
C GLY A 429 -5.19 -11.21 21.44
N ASP A 430 -4.42 -10.68 22.40
CA ASP A 430 -3.91 -11.42 23.56
C ASP A 430 -3.18 -12.71 23.10
N ILE A 431 -2.35 -12.57 22.07
CA ILE A 431 -1.53 -13.64 21.48
C ILE A 431 -0.09 -13.15 21.35
N ASP A 432 0.90 -14.05 21.45
CA ASP A 432 2.30 -13.70 21.21
C ASP A 432 2.62 -13.70 19.70
N LEU A 433 2.97 -12.54 19.15
CA LEU A 433 3.35 -12.35 17.76
C LEU A 433 4.86 -12.16 17.60
N THR A 434 5.67 -12.43 18.63
CA THR A 434 7.14 -12.31 18.57
C THR A 434 7.72 -13.15 17.45
N LEU A 435 7.30 -14.41 17.32
CA LEU A 435 7.72 -15.28 16.23
C LEU A 435 7.14 -14.82 14.88
N PHE A 436 5.90 -14.34 14.89
CA PHE A 436 5.22 -13.86 13.68
C PHE A 436 5.93 -12.69 13.00
N ARG A 437 6.53 -11.77 13.78
CA ARG A 437 7.30 -10.62 13.26
C ARG A 437 8.41 -11.01 12.28
N ARG A 438 8.88 -12.26 12.30
CA ARG A 438 9.88 -12.77 11.34
C ARG A 438 9.41 -12.73 9.89
N TRP A 439 8.10 -12.76 9.63
CA TRP A 439 7.53 -12.55 8.29
C TRP A 439 7.92 -11.20 7.66
N TYR A 440 8.19 -10.18 8.49
CA TYR A 440 8.63 -8.88 8.02
C TYR A 440 10.14 -8.81 7.70
N SER A 441 10.94 -9.79 8.13
CA SER A 441 12.40 -9.76 8.03
C SER A 441 13.02 -10.94 7.28
N GLN A 442 12.20 -11.90 6.81
CA GLN A 442 12.69 -13.07 6.07
C GLN A 442 12.11 -13.10 4.65
N SER A 443 12.99 -13.05 3.66
CA SER A 443 12.64 -13.18 2.23
C SER A 443 12.46 -14.64 1.81
N GLY A 444 11.90 -14.86 0.62
CA GLY A 444 11.71 -16.17 0.05
C GLY A 444 10.39 -16.83 0.45
N THR A 445 10.00 -17.84 -0.32
CA THR A 445 8.76 -18.60 -0.11
C THR A 445 9.03 -19.86 0.71
N PRO A 446 8.40 -20.04 1.88
CA PRO A 446 8.53 -21.28 2.65
C PRO A 446 7.94 -22.48 1.91
N LEU A 447 8.57 -23.64 2.09
CA LEU A 447 8.06 -24.96 1.74
C LEU A 447 7.52 -25.61 3.00
N VAL A 448 6.24 -25.96 2.99
CA VAL A 448 5.57 -26.73 4.04
C VAL A 448 5.33 -28.15 3.52
N THR A 449 6.02 -29.11 4.11
CA THR A 449 5.90 -30.53 3.80
C THR A 449 4.99 -31.19 4.83
N VAL A 450 3.92 -31.83 4.37
CA VAL A 450 2.96 -32.53 5.24
C VAL A 450 2.97 -34.02 4.91
N ARG A 451 3.08 -34.86 5.93
CA ARG A 451 2.88 -36.32 5.86
C ARG A 451 1.88 -36.71 6.93
N ASP A 452 1.15 -37.78 6.70
CA ASP A 452 0.09 -38.21 7.59
C ASP A 452 0.12 -39.72 7.87
N ASP A 453 -0.48 -40.08 9.00
CA ASP A 453 -0.70 -41.46 9.42
C ASP A 453 -2.09 -41.59 10.06
N TYR A 454 -2.74 -42.73 9.86
CA TYR A 454 -4.04 -43.02 10.46
C TYR A 454 -3.99 -44.35 11.21
N ASN A 455 -4.21 -44.29 12.51
CA ASN A 455 -4.33 -45.44 13.37
C ASN A 455 -5.81 -45.79 13.58
N ALA A 456 -6.27 -46.84 12.89
CA ALA A 456 -7.65 -47.31 12.97
C ALA A 456 -8.03 -47.92 14.33
N GLU A 457 -7.08 -48.49 15.07
CA GLU A 457 -7.32 -49.08 16.40
C GLU A 457 -7.60 -47.99 17.45
N LEU A 458 -6.89 -46.86 17.33
CA LEU A 458 -7.04 -45.72 18.22
C LEU A 458 -8.07 -44.69 17.71
N GLY A 459 -8.48 -44.78 16.44
CA GLY A 459 -9.29 -43.75 15.79
C GLY A 459 -8.56 -42.40 15.75
N GLN A 460 -7.26 -42.43 15.47
CA GLN A 460 -6.37 -41.27 15.53
C GLN A 460 -5.78 -40.96 14.16
N TYR A 461 -5.80 -39.67 13.78
CA TYR A 461 -5.12 -39.16 12.60
C TYR A 461 -4.00 -38.22 13.01
N THR A 462 -2.81 -38.44 12.46
CA THR A 462 -1.61 -37.68 12.81
C THR A 462 -1.11 -36.94 11.58
N LEU A 463 -0.90 -35.62 11.71
CA LEU A 463 -0.21 -34.80 10.72
C LEU A 463 1.20 -34.48 11.21
N HIS A 464 2.20 -34.89 10.45
CA HIS A 464 3.59 -34.46 10.60
C HIS A 464 3.87 -33.32 9.62
N VAL A 465 4.12 -32.14 10.17
CA VAL A 465 4.34 -30.91 9.40
C VAL A 465 5.77 -30.46 9.57
N ALA A 466 6.48 -30.27 8.47
CA ALA A 466 7.80 -29.69 8.44
C ALA A 466 7.79 -28.39 7.62
N GLN A 467 8.59 -27.41 8.02
CA GLN A 467 8.77 -26.17 7.28
C GLN A 467 10.24 -25.86 7.05
N MET A 468 10.55 -25.32 5.88
CA MET A 468 11.84 -24.72 5.59
C MET A 468 11.71 -23.61 4.54
N THR A 469 12.56 -22.59 4.59
CA THR A 469 12.68 -21.60 3.52
C THR A 469 14.03 -21.79 2.85
N PRO A 470 14.11 -21.95 1.52
CA PRO A 470 15.39 -22.00 0.82
C PRO A 470 16.18 -20.70 1.00
N PRO A 471 17.53 -20.74 1.05
CA PRO A 471 18.35 -19.53 0.97
C PRO A 471 18.01 -18.69 -0.26
N THR A 472 18.04 -17.38 -0.10
CA THR A 472 17.81 -16.41 -1.18
C THR A 472 19.08 -15.57 -1.41
N PRO A 473 19.22 -14.91 -2.56
CA PRO A 473 20.41 -14.09 -2.85
C PRO A 473 20.70 -13.00 -1.80
N ASP A 474 19.65 -12.41 -1.21
CA ASP A 474 19.74 -11.38 -0.17
C ASP A 474 19.99 -11.94 1.23
N GLN A 475 19.62 -13.20 1.50
CA GLN A 475 19.63 -13.76 2.84
C GLN A 475 19.90 -15.28 2.81
N GLN A 476 21.06 -15.68 3.34
CA GLN A 476 21.48 -17.09 3.39
C GLN A 476 20.91 -17.85 4.58
N GLU A 477 20.80 -17.18 5.74
CA GLU A 477 20.26 -17.77 6.96
C GLU A 477 18.73 -17.66 6.97
N LYS A 478 18.04 -18.79 7.17
CA LYS A 478 16.59 -18.87 7.25
C LYS A 478 16.19 -19.59 8.53
N GLN A 479 15.09 -19.16 9.13
CA GLN A 479 14.55 -19.73 10.37
C GLN A 479 13.08 -20.13 10.16
N ALA A 480 12.55 -20.98 11.05
CA ALA A 480 11.13 -21.36 11.06
C ALA A 480 10.24 -20.12 11.24
N LEU A 481 9.09 -20.08 10.60
CA LEU A 481 8.12 -18.98 10.73
C LEU A 481 6.94 -19.44 11.59
N HIS A 482 6.11 -18.50 12.02
CA HIS A 482 4.78 -18.80 12.55
C HIS A 482 3.81 -18.91 11.38
N ILE A 483 3.54 -20.14 10.93
CA ILE A 483 2.66 -20.41 9.79
C ILE A 483 1.27 -20.83 10.32
N PRO A 484 0.21 -20.02 10.11
CA PRO A 484 -1.16 -20.45 10.35
C PRO A 484 -1.59 -21.42 9.25
N LEU A 485 -1.68 -22.71 9.56
CA LEU A 485 -2.09 -23.77 8.63
C LEU A 485 -3.56 -24.14 8.89
N ASP A 486 -4.49 -23.56 8.13
CA ASP A 486 -5.91 -23.92 8.21
C ASP A 486 -6.19 -25.26 7.51
N ILE A 487 -6.85 -26.18 8.21
CA ILE A 487 -7.16 -27.52 7.74
C ILE A 487 -8.65 -27.88 7.87
N GLN A 488 -9.09 -28.88 7.13
CA GLN A 488 -10.37 -29.55 7.36
C GLN A 488 -10.23 -31.02 7.00
N LEU A 489 -10.80 -31.91 7.80
CA LEU A 489 -10.80 -33.35 7.52
C LEU A 489 -12.16 -33.75 6.98
N HIS A 490 -12.17 -34.54 5.90
CA HIS A 490 -13.38 -35.14 5.34
C HIS A 490 -13.34 -36.65 5.47
N ASP A 491 -14.50 -37.28 5.67
CA ASP A 491 -14.65 -38.72 5.50
C ASP A 491 -14.80 -39.11 4.01
N ASN A 492 -14.92 -40.42 3.74
CA ASN A 492 -15.11 -40.93 2.38
C ASN A 492 -16.44 -40.54 1.72
N HIS A 493 -17.39 -39.98 2.49
CA HIS A 493 -18.66 -39.46 2.02
C HIS A 493 -18.65 -37.93 1.86
N GLY A 494 -17.52 -37.28 2.13
CA GLY A 494 -17.35 -35.84 2.05
C GLY A 494 -17.82 -35.07 3.30
N GLN A 495 -18.26 -35.76 4.35
CA GLN A 495 -18.67 -35.12 5.60
C GLN A 495 -17.47 -34.63 6.38
N VAL A 496 -17.62 -33.47 7.02
CA VAL A 496 -16.55 -32.88 7.84
C VAL A 496 -16.40 -33.66 9.14
N ILE A 497 -15.18 -34.07 9.43
CA ILE A 497 -14.80 -34.71 10.69
C ILE A 497 -14.39 -33.61 11.68
N PRO A 498 -15.04 -33.49 12.85
CA PRO A 498 -14.64 -32.52 13.88
C PRO A 498 -13.21 -32.75 14.34
N LEU A 499 -12.42 -31.67 14.43
CA LEU A 499 -11.06 -31.74 14.96
C LEU A 499 -11.11 -31.79 16.48
N GLN A 500 -10.62 -32.88 17.07
CA GLN A 500 -10.64 -33.10 18.51
C GLN A 500 -9.30 -33.66 18.99
N GLN A 501 -8.90 -33.30 20.20
CA GLN A 501 -7.75 -33.90 20.87
C GLN A 501 -8.00 -33.91 22.38
N SER A 502 -7.80 -35.07 23.02
CA SER A 502 -8.01 -35.26 24.47
C SER A 502 -9.39 -34.80 24.96
N GLY A 503 -10.42 -35.01 24.15
CA GLY A 503 -11.81 -34.64 24.46
C GLY A 503 -12.17 -33.16 24.29
N ALA A 504 -11.27 -32.32 23.79
CA ALA A 504 -11.53 -30.92 23.47
C ALA A 504 -11.54 -30.69 21.94
N LEU A 505 -12.35 -29.72 21.49
CA LEU A 505 -12.29 -29.26 20.11
C LEU A 505 -10.97 -28.53 19.85
N VAL A 506 -10.36 -28.80 18.70
CA VAL A 506 -9.13 -28.16 18.24
C VAL A 506 -9.49 -27.15 17.16
N ASN A 507 -8.86 -25.98 17.19
CA ASN A 507 -9.00 -24.98 16.13
C ASN A 507 -8.49 -25.55 14.80
N SER A 508 -9.19 -25.25 13.69
CA SER A 508 -8.75 -25.67 12.36
C SER A 508 -7.46 -25.01 11.90
N VAL A 509 -7.14 -23.83 12.44
CA VAL A 509 -5.89 -23.11 12.20
C VAL A 509 -4.80 -23.64 13.14
N LEU A 510 -3.93 -24.49 12.60
CA LEU A 510 -2.79 -25.05 13.32
C LEU A 510 -1.63 -24.05 13.34
N ASN A 511 -1.04 -23.83 14.52
CA ASN A 511 0.16 -23.01 14.68
C ASN A 511 1.40 -23.87 14.39
N VAL A 512 1.93 -23.78 13.17
CA VAL A 512 3.18 -24.44 12.79
C VAL A 512 4.32 -23.47 13.07
N THR A 513 5.02 -23.66 14.19
CA THR A 513 6.03 -22.72 14.71
C THR A 513 7.43 -23.31 14.71
N ASP A 514 7.54 -24.63 14.80
CA ASP A 514 8.80 -25.35 14.76
C ASP A 514 9.16 -25.80 13.34
N SER A 515 10.43 -26.19 13.13
CA SER A 515 10.88 -26.76 11.85
C SER A 515 10.22 -28.10 11.54
N VAL A 516 9.88 -28.88 12.56
CA VAL A 516 9.10 -30.12 12.48
C VAL A 516 8.17 -30.18 13.68
N GLN A 517 6.88 -30.40 13.43
CA GLN A 517 5.83 -30.44 14.45
C GLN A 517 4.82 -31.53 14.11
N THR A 518 4.14 -32.08 15.12
CA THR A 518 3.13 -33.12 14.93
C THR A 518 1.81 -32.70 15.58
N PHE A 519 0.71 -32.91 14.88
CA PHE A 519 -0.65 -32.66 15.35
C PHE A 519 -1.43 -33.98 15.32
N ILE A 520 -2.11 -34.30 16.42
CA ILE A 520 -2.84 -35.56 16.57
C ILE A 520 -4.32 -35.22 16.79
N PHE A 521 -5.19 -35.87 16.02
CA PHE A 521 -6.63 -35.72 16.11
C PHE A 521 -7.25 -37.05 16.52
N ASP A 522 -8.02 -37.04 17.61
CA ASP A 522 -8.77 -38.16 18.15
C ASP A 522 -10.16 -38.26 17.52
N HIS A 523 -10.83 -39.39 17.73
CA HIS A 523 -12.20 -39.65 17.27
C HIS A 523 -12.40 -39.52 15.75
N VAL A 524 -11.36 -39.87 14.98
CA VAL A 524 -11.40 -39.93 13.53
C VAL A 524 -11.88 -41.34 13.11
N PRO A 525 -13.09 -41.48 12.54
CA PRO A 525 -13.75 -42.79 12.40
C PRO A 525 -13.21 -43.63 11.23
N SER A 526 -12.56 -42.99 10.27
CA SER A 526 -11.99 -43.61 9.08
C SER A 526 -10.83 -42.76 8.56
N LEU A 527 -9.94 -43.34 7.77
CA LEU A 527 -8.86 -42.60 7.08
C LEU A 527 -9.43 -41.34 6.41
N PRO A 528 -9.06 -40.13 6.88
CA PRO A 528 -9.66 -38.90 6.39
C PRO A 528 -8.99 -38.43 5.09
N ILE A 529 -9.68 -37.53 4.39
CA ILE A 529 -9.16 -36.79 3.25
C ILE A 529 -8.91 -35.35 3.73
N PRO A 530 -7.65 -34.93 3.91
CA PRO A 530 -7.34 -33.60 4.42
C PRO A 530 -7.50 -32.54 3.32
N SER A 531 -8.21 -31.45 3.61
CA SER A 531 -8.12 -30.18 2.90
C SER A 531 -7.12 -29.31 3.65
N LEU A 532 -5.90 -29.19 3.12
CA LEU A 532 -4.79 -28.47 3.74
C LEU A 532 -4.64 -27.06 3.16
N LEU A 533 -4.10 -26.13 3.96
CA LEU A 533 -3.82 -24.75 3.57
C LEU A 533 -5.07 -24.07 2.97
N ARG A 534 -6.22 -24.29 3.63
CA ARG A 534 -7.52 -23.72 3.21
C ARG A 534 -7.43 -22.21 3.10
N GLU A 535 -8.18 -21.65 2.15
CA GLU A 535 -8.11 -20.24 1.75
C GLU A 535 -6.68 -19.72 1.53
N PHE A 536 -5.71 -20.59 1.22
CA PHE A 536 -4.30 -20.23 1.17
C PHE A 536 -3.86 -19.49 2.45
N SER A 537 -4.16 -20.07 3.61
CA SER A 537 -4.00 -19.47 4.95
C SER A 537 -2.59 -18.93 5.26
N ALA A 538 -1.56 -19.36 4.52
CA ALA A 538 -0.23 -18.74 4.54
C ALA A 538 0.40 -18.76 3.13
N PRO A 539 1.28 -17.78 2.79
CA PRO A 539 1.92 -17.67 1.48
C PRO A 539 3.07 -18.66 1.31
N VAL A 540 2.76 -19.95 1.25
CA VAL A 540 3.73 -21.05 1.24
C VAL A 540 3.51 -22.00 0.06
N LYS A 541 4.56 -22.75 -0.29
CA LYS A 541 4.45 -23.92 -1.17
C LYS A 541 4.07 -25.12 -0.31
N LEU A 542 2.98 -25.79 -0.63
CA LEU A 542 2.55 -27.02 0.05
C LEU A 542 3.08 -28.25 -0.69
N ASP A 543 3.73 -29.16 0.03
CA ASP A 543 4.13 -30.49 -0.44
C ASP A 543 3.41 -31.58 0.37
N TYR A 544 2.32 -32.08 -0.19
CA TYR A 544 1.57 -33.23 0.32
C TYR A 544 1.29 -34.20 -0.84
N PRO A 545 1.50 -35.52 -0.67
CA PRO A 545 1.39 -36.51 -1.73
C PRO A 545 -0.08 -36.89 -1.99
N TYR A 546 -0.89 -35.93 -2.43
CA TYR A 546 -2.28 -36.20 -2.78
C TYR A 546 -2.40 -37.26 -3.88
N SER A 547 -3.32 -38.20 -3.68
CA SER A 547 -3.84 -39.04 -4.76
C SER A 547 -4.90 -38.30 -5.58
N ASP A 548 -5.07 -38.70 -6.84
CA ASP A 548 -6.14 -38.21 -7.71
C ASP A 548 -7.52 -38.33 -7.05
N GLN A 549 -7.78 -39.45 -6.36
CA GLN A 549 -9.06 -39.69 -5.71
C GLN A 549 -9.31 -38.71 -4.56
N GLN A 550 -8.29 -38.38 -3.75
CA GLN A 550 -8.41 -37.35 -2.72
C GLN A 550 -8.75 -35.99 -3.34
N LEU A 551 -8.03 -35.59 -4.41
CA LEU A 551 -8.26 -34.31 -5.09
C LEU A 551 -9.65 -34.23 -5.72
N ILE A 552 -10.10 -35.29 -6.40
CA ILE A 552 -11.46 -35.37 -6.97
C ILE A 552 -12.52 -35.29 -5.86
N THR A 553 -12.26 -35.90 -4.70
CA THR A 553 -13.18 -35.85 -3.56
C THR A 553 -13.26 -34.43 -3.01
N LEU A 554 -12.13 -33.74 -2.84
CA LEU A 554 -12.10 -32.33 -2.43
C LEU A 554 -12.80 -31.42 -3.45
N MET A 555 -12.62 -31.63 -4.76
CA MET A 555 -13.35 -30.89 -5.79
C MET A 555 -14.87 -31.05 -5.67
N ARG A 556 -15.35 -32.21 -5.19
CA ARG A 556 -16.79 -32.50 -5.02
C ARG A 556 -17.35 -31.99 -3.70
N PHE A 557 -16.61 -32.14 -2.60
CA PHE A 557 -17.17 -32.05 -1.25
C PHE A 557 -16.47 -31.05 -0.33
N ALA A 558 -15.35 -30.43 -0.72
CA ALA A 558 -14.74 -29.41 0.12
C ALA A 558 -15.73 -28.25 0.37
N THR A 559 -15.78 -27.77 1.61
CA THR A 559 -16.79 -26.78 2.03
C THR A 559 -16.56 -25.38 1.46
N SER A 560 -15.32 -25.05 1.10
CA SER A 560 -14.97 -23.79 0.45
C SER A 560 -14.79 -23.96 -1.06
N ASP A 561 -15.36 -23.04 -1.83
CA ASP A 561 -15.15 -22.95 -3.27
C ASP A 561 -13.68 -22.76 -3.66
N PHE A 562 -12.89 -22.06 -2.82
CA PHE A 562 -11.45 -21.94 -3.04
C PHE A 562 -10.77 -23.31 -2.91
N SER A 563 -11.07 -24.10 -1.86
CA SER A 563 -10.49 -25.44 -1.69
C SER A 563 -10.85 -26.38 -2.86
N ARG A 564 -12.06 -26.26 -3.40
CA ARG A 564 -12.49 -27.03 -4.59
C ARG A 564 -11.66 -26.65 -5.82
N TRP A 565 -11.47 -25.35 -6.03
CA TRP A 565 -10.60 -24.83 -7.10
C TRP A 565 -9.15 -25.27 -6.91
N ASP A 566 -8.62 -25.19 -5.69
CA ASP A 566 -7.21 -25.50 -5.41
C ASP A 566 -6.93 -27.00 -5.59
N ALA A 567 -7.86 -27.87 -5.19
CA ALA A 567 -7.77 -29.30 -5.47
C ALA A 567 -7.69 -29.58 -6.98
N ALA A 568 -8.48 -28.86 -7.80
CA ALA A 568 -8.40 -28.96 -9.26
C ALA A 568 -7.02 -28.48 -9.78
N GLN A 569 -6.45 -27.41 -9.23
CA GLN A 569 -5.12 -26.94 -9.63
C GLN A 569 -4.01 -27.93 -9.28
N ASN A 570 -4.08 -28.55 -8.11
CA ASN A 570 -3.13 -29.58 -7.70
C ASN A 570 -3.20 -30.80 -8.65
N LEU A 571 -4.42 -31.24 -9.00
CA LEU A 571 -4.62 -32.34 -9.95
C LEU A 571 -4.03 -32.00 -11.32
N LEU A 572 -4.35 -30.83 -11.86
CA LEU A 572 -3.77 -30.35 -13.13
C LEU A 572 -2.25 -30.26 -13.06
N SER A 573 -1.69 -29.77 -11.95
CA SER A 573 -0.25 -29.60 -11.78
C SER A 573 0.53 -30.91 -11.87
N ILE A 574 -0.02 -32.02 -11.36
CA ILE A 574 0.57 -33.37 -11.48
C ILE A 574 0.74 -33.72 -12.96
N TYR A 575 -0.34 -33.58 -13.73
CA TYR A 575 -0.36 -33.95 -15.15
C TYR A 575 0.38 -32.96 -16.05
N ILE A 576 0.43 -31.68 -15.70
CA ILE A 576 1.25 -30.69 -16.42
C ILE A 576 2.73 -31.07 -16.30
N ARG A 577 3.23 -31.32 -15.08
CA ARG A 577 4.64 -31.71 -14.88
C ARG A 577 4.99 -33.00 -15.60
N LEU A 578 4.11 -34.01 -15.53
CA LEU A 578 4.29 -35.27 -16.25
C LEU A 578 4.40 -35.04 -17.77
N ASN A 579 3.52 -34.24 -18.36
CA ASN A 579 3.53 -34.01 -19.81
C ASN A 579 4.70 -33.12 -20.27
N VAL A 580 5.15 -32.16 -19.45
CA VAL A 580 6.39 -31.41 -19.73
C VAL A 580 7.60 -32.34 -19.73
N ALA A 581 7.73 -33.22 -18.72
CA ALA A 581 8.83 -34.19 -18.64
C ALA A 581 8.79 -35.25 -19.75
N ARG A 582 7.62 -35.54 -20.34
CA ARG A 582 7.49 -36.41 -21.52
C ARG A 582 7.88 -35.72 -22.83
N TYR A 583 7.78 -34.39 -22.86
CA TYR A 583 8.13 -33.59 -24.03
C TYR A 583 9.62 -33.25 -24.07
N GLN A 584 10.23 -33.02 -22.91
CA GLN A 584 11.69 -32.93 -22.71
C GLN A 584 12.36 -34.27 -22.93
#